data_AF-A0A0E3P3N8-F1
#
_entry.id   AF-A0A0E3P3N8-F1
#
_cell.length_a   1.000
_cell.length_b   1.000
_cell.length_c   1.000
_cell.angle_alpha   90.00
_cell.angle_beta   90.00
_cell.angle_gamma   90.00
#
_symmetry.space_group_name_H-M   'P 1'
#
loop_
_entity.id
_entity.type
_entity.pdbx_description
1 polymer ?
#
loop_
_entity_poly.entity_id
_entity_poly.type
_entity_poly.pdbx_seq_one_letter_code
_entity_poly.pdbx_strand_id
1 'polypeptide(L)' 'MKIMIFICGEGLGHTSRCLALGKELLAAGHEIKFGAYGYSN' A
#
# COMPACT_ATOMS: atom_id res chain seq x y z
N MET A 1 -3.46 15.44 0.72
CA MET A 1 -2.25 15.23 -0.10
C MET A 1 -2.44 13.99 -0.95
N LYS A 2 -1.78 13.90 -2.11
CA LYS A 2 -1.79 12.69 -2.96
C LYS A 2 -0.57 11.84 -2.62
N ILE A 3 -0.80 10.58 -2.28
CA ILE A 3 0.23 9.65 -1.79
C ILE A 3 0.14 8.35 -2.59
N MET A 4 1.30 7.85 -3.03
CA MET A 4 1.43 6.56 -3.72
C MET A 4 2.27 5.61 -2.88
N ILE A 5 1.71 4.43 -2.59
CA ILE A 5 2.37 3.38 -1.80
C ILE A 5 2.75 2.23 -2.74
N PHE A 6 4.05 2.00 -2.91
CA PHE A 6 4.57 0.82 -3.61
C PHE A 6 4.83 -0.32 -2.63
N ILE A 7 4.36 -1.51 -2.98
CA ILE A 7 4.38 -2.69 -2.13
C ILE A 7 5.09 -3.83 -2.86
N CYS A 8 6.00 -4.51 -2.17
CA CYS A 8 6.53 -5.78 -2.65
C CYS A 8 5.43 -6.85 -2.61
N GLY A 9 5.10 -7.42 -3.76
CA GLY A 9 4.10 -8.46 -3.96
C GLY A 9 4.56 -9.87 -3.56
N GLU A 10 5.83 -10.04 -3.18
CA GLU A 10 6.33 -11.32 -2.64
C GLU A 10 5.86 -11.49 -1.19
N GLY A 11 4.72 -12.17 -1.04
CA GLY A 11 4.14 -12.54 0.24
C GLY A 11 3.18 -11.51 0.86
N LEU A 12 2.35 -11.97 1.80
CA LEU A 12 1.27 -11.17 2.40
C LEU A 12 1.76 -10.14 3.43
N GLY A 13 2.99 -10.27 3.95
CA GLY A 13 3.48 -9.48 5.08
C GLY A 13 3.70 -7.99 4.78
N HIS A 14 4.24 -7.66 3.60
CA HIS A 14 4.39 -6.25 3.18
C HIS A 14 3.04 -5.67 2.76
N THR A 15 2.24 -6.46 2.02
CA THR A 15 0.90 -6.07 1.59
C THR A 15 -0.03 -5.72 2.74
N SER A 16 -0.12 -6.56 3.77
CA SER A 16 -1.03 -6.33 4.90
C SER A 16 -0.71 -5.06 5.69
N ARG A 17 0.57 -4.81 5.97
CA ARG A 17 1.04 -3.58 6.65
C ARG A 17 0.78 -2.33 5.83
N CYS A 18 1.08 -2.36 4.53
CA CYS A 18 0.86 -1.22 3.65
C CYS A 18 -0.62 -0.89 3.48
N LEU A 19 -1.50 -1.90 3.47
CA LEU A 19 -2.95 -1.70 3.47
C LEU A 19 -3.45 -1.04 4.76
N ALA A 20 -2.98 -1.51 5.92
CA ALA A 20 -3.34 -0.92 7.21
C ALA A 20 -2.93 0.56 7.26
N LEU A 21 -1.71 0.88 6.86
CA LEU A 21 -1.22 2.26 6.77
C LEU A 21 -2.08 3.11 5.82
N GLY A 22 -2.39 2.61 4.63
CA GLY A 22 -3.20 3.35 3.68
C GLY A 22 -4.62 3.63 4.17
N LYS A 23 -5.18 2.75 5.02
CA LYS A 23 -6.47 2.96 5.69
C LYS A 23 -6.44 4.19 6.62
N GLU A 24 -5.40 4.32 7.43
CA GLU A 24 -5.23 5.46 8.33
C GLU A 24 -5.01 6.76 7.54
N LEU A 25 -4.23 6.70 6.45
CA LEU A 25 -4.00 7.87 5.59
C LEU A 25 -5.26 8.32 4.85
N LEU A 26 -6.10 7.37 4.41
CA LEU A 26 -7.42 7.67 3.86
C LEU A 26 -8.32 8.32 4.91
N ALA A 27 -8.34 7.81 6.15
CA ALA A 27 -9.10 8.38 7.25
C ALA A 27 -8.65 9.82 7.61
N ALA A 28 -7.36 10.12 7.43
CA ALA A 28 -6.79 11.46 7.57
C ALA A 28 -7.12 12.42 6.39
N GLY A 29 -7.91 11.98 5.41
CA GLY A 29 -8.33 12.79 4.26
C GLY A 29 -7.27 12.89 3.15
N HIS A 30 -6.36 11.92 3.06
CA HIS A 30 -5.41 11.84 1.95
C HIS A 30 -5.94 10.98 0.80
N GLU A 31 -5.50 11.29 -0.41
CA GLU A 31 -5.82 10.53 -1.61
C GLU A 31 -4.71 9.47 -1.81
N ILE A 32 -5.06 8.19 -1.74
CA ILE A 32 -4.09 7.08 -1.75
C ILE A 32 -4.23 6.26 -3.03
N LYS A 33 -3.09 5.93 -3.66
CA LYS A 33 -3.00 4.88 -4.69
C LYS A 33 -1.98 3.83 -4.29
N PHE A 34 -2.29 2.57 -4.57
CA PHE A 34 -1.38 1.45 -4.33
C PHE A 34 -0.82 0.94 -5.65
N GLY A 35 0.48 0.66 -5.66
CA GLY A 35 1.17 -0.06 -6.73
C GLY A 35 1.88 -1.29 -6.15
N ALA A 36 1.81 -2.41 -6.86
CA ALA A 36 2.55 -3.62 -6.47
C ALA A 36 3.70 -3.85 -7.45
N TYR A 37 4.84 -4.32 -6.92
CA TYR A 37 6.01 -4.72 -7.70
C TYR A 37 6.61 -6.00 -7.11
N GLY A 38 7.38 -6.74 -7.90
CA GLY A 38 7.85 -8.08 -7.52
C GLY A 38 6.94 -9.16 -8.10
N TYR A 39 7.54 -10.11 -8.80
CA TYR A 39 6.85 -11.24 -9.42
C TYR A 39 6.68 -12.34 -8.36
N SER A 40 5.47 -12.88 -8.22
CA SER A 40 5.32 -14.26 -7.77
C SER A 40 5.62 -15.14 -8.99
N ASN A 41 6.74 -15.87 -8.96
CA ASN A 41 7.06 -16.86 -9.99
C ASN A 41 5.95 -17.91 -10.12
#